data_AF-A0A087SWG6-F1
#
_entry.id   AF-A0A087SWG6-F1
#
_cell.length_a   1.000
_cell.length_b   1.000
_cell.length_c   1.000
_cell.angle_alpha   90.00
_cell.angle_beta   90.00
_cell.angle_gamma   90.00
#
_symmetry.space_group_name_H-M   'P 1'
#
loop_
_entity.id
_entity.type
_entity.pdbx_description
1 polymer ?
#
loop_
_entity_poly.entity_id
_entity_poly.type
_entity_poly.pdbx_seq_one_letter_code
_entity_poly.pdbx_strand_id
1 'polypeptide(L)' 'MGTYNPHSYARLEAICEECYQLYRVPDIFSKCRSNCFKNSYRRNCTKALLYTDEEENLEEMVRMLFGKRR' A
#
# COMPACT_ATOMS: atom_id res chain seq x y z
N MET A 1 -14.00 -12.04 3.61
CA MET A 1 -13.17 -11.70 2.44
C MET A 1 -13.20 -10.19 2.27
N GLY A 2 -12.10 -9.58 1.83
CA GLY A 2 -12.07 -8.15 1.49
C GLY A 2 -12.91 -7.85 0.26
N THR A 3 -13.26 -6.58 0.08
CA THR A 3 -14.01 -6.10 -1.08
C THR A 3 -13.07 -5.39 -2.03
N TYR A 4 -13.11 -5.73 -3.32
CA TYR A 4 -12.33 -5.03 -4.32
C TYR A 4 -12.88 -3.60 -4.50
N ASN A 5 -12.06 -2.61 -4.17
CA ASN A 5 -12.34 -1.20 -4.40
C ASN A 5 -11.28 -0.65 -5.37
N PRO A 6 -11.63 -0.34 -6.63
CA PRO A 6 -10.67 0.13 -7.63
C PRO A 6 -9.93 1.42 -7.22
N HIS A 7 -10.64 2.35 -6.57
CA HIS A 7 -10.06 3.63 -6.15
C HIS A 7 -9.01 3.43 -5.07
N SER A 8 -9.33 2.64 -4.03
CA SER A 8 -8.38 2.29 -2.97
C SER A 8 -7.18 1.51 -3.50
N TYR A 9 -7.42 0.58 -4.43
CA TYR A 9 -6.35 -0.21 -5.04
C TYR A 9 -5.38 0.69 -5.82
N ALA A 10 -5.90 1.57 -6.69
CA ALA A 10 -5.10 2.48 -7.50
C ALA A 10 -4.28 3.45 -6.63
N ARG A 11 -4.87 4.00 -5.55
CA ARG A 11 -4.15 4.88 -4.62
C ARG A 11 -2.98 4.18 -3.94
N LEU A 12 -3.18 2.94 -3.48
CA LEU A 12 -2.12 2.16 -2.84
C LEU A 12 -1.07 1.65 -3.83
N GLU A 13 -1.46 1.36 -5.08
CA GLU A 13 -0.54 1.00 -6.16
C GLU A 13 0.37 2.18 -6.54
N ALA A 14 -0.17 3.40 -6.63
CA ALA A 14 0.60 4.61 -6.90
C ALA A 14 1.72 4.83 -5.86
N ILE A 15 1.42 4.63 -4.57
CA ILE A 15 2.43 4.68 -3.50
C ILE A 15 3.56 3.67 -3.74
N CYS A 16 3.22 2.45 -4.15
CA CYS A 16 4.21 1.43 -4.44
C CYS A 16 5.07 1.81 -5.66
N GLU A 17 4.48 2.42 -6.68
CA GLU A 17 5.18 2.88 -7.87
C GLU A 17 6.12 4.05 -7.56
N GLU A 18 5.64 5.08 -6.86
CA GLU A 18 6.45 6.23 -6.43
C GLU A 18 7.63 5.79 -5.55
N CYS A 19 7.40 4.85 -4.64
CA CYS A 19 8.44 4.27 -3.80
C CYS A 19 9.48 3.49 -4.61
N TYR A 20 9.06 2.76 -5.65
CA TYR A 20 9.99 2.13 -6.58
C TYR A 20 10.79 3.17 -7.38
N GLN A 21 10.16 4.27 -7.82
CA GLN A 21 10.89 5.35 -8.52
C GLN A 21 11.94 6.02 -7.63
N LEU A 22 11.66 6.15 -6.33
CA LEU A 22 12.58 6.71 -5.35
C LEU A 22 13.80 5.82 -5.11
N TYR A 23 13.60 4.53 -4.83
CA TYR A 23 14.68 3.62 -4.43
C TYR A 23 15.31 2.83 -5.58
N ARG A 24 14.55 2.57 -6.66
CA ARG A 24 14.93 1.75 -7.82
C ARG A 24 15.45 0.36 -7.46
N VAL A 25 15.04 -0.18 -6.32
CA VAL A 25 15.42 -1.52 -5.87
C VAL A 25 14.47 -2.56 -6.49
N PRO A 26 15.02 -3.67 -7.03
CA PRO A 26 14.21 -4.77 -7.54
C PRO A 26 13.16 -5.25 -6.53
N ASP A 27 12.01 -5.67 -7.03
CA ASP A 27 10.89 -6.23 -6.26
C ASP A 27 10.20 -5.30 -5.26
N ILE A 28 10.60 -4.03 -5.08
CA ILE A 28 9.87 -3.12 -4.17
C ILE A 28 8.40 -3.02 -4.58
N PHE A 29 8.13 -2.82 -5.87
CA PHE A 29 6.78 -2.69 -6.39
C PHE A 29 5.93 -3.95 -6.13
N SER A 30 6.47 -5.13 -6.45
CA SER A 30 5.77 -6.40 -6.27
C SER A 30 5.57 -6.74 -4.79
N LYS A 31 6.60 -6.53 -3.94
CA LYS A 31 6.52 -6.75 -2.49
C LYS A 31 5.58 -5.78 -1.81
N CYS A 32 5.54 -4.51 -2.24
CA CYS A 32 4.64 -3.49 -1.70
C CYS A 32 3.16 -3.86 -1.96
N ARG A 33 2.83 -4.35 -3.16
CA ARG A 33 1.47 -4.78 -3.53
C ARG A 33 1.04 -6.12 -2.92
N SER A 34 1.99 -6.91 -2.42
CA SER A 34 1.73 -8.25 -1.90
C SER A 34 0.76 -8.25 -0.72
N ASN A 35 0.03 -9.36 -0.54
CA ASN A 35 -0.89 -9.55 0.59
C ASN A 35 -1.93 -8.41 0.73
N CYS A 36 -2.47 -7.93 -0.41
CA CYS A 36 -3.35 -6.76 -0.49
C CYS A 36 -2.80 -5.56 0.28
N PHE A 37 -1.52 -5.21 0.05
CA PHE A 37 -0.79 -4.11 0.71
C PHE A 37 -0.64 -4.25 2.23
N LYS A 38 -1.07 -5.36 2.83
CA LYS A 38 -0.92 -5.66 4.26
C LYS A 38 0.45 -6.27 4.54
N ASN A 39 1.49 -5.47 4.39
CA ASN A 39 2.88 -5.84 4.62
C ASN A 39 3.68 -4.62 5.13
N SER A 40 4.94 -4.83 5.49
CA SER A 40 5.82 -3.74 5.96
C SER A 40 6.35 -2.85 4.83
N TYR A 41 6.45 -3.35 3.60
CA TYR A 41 6.92 -2.57 2.45
C TYR A 41 5.99 -1.38 2.18
N ARG A 42 4.67 -1.60 2.22
CA ARG A 42 3.70 -0.50 2.09
C ARG A 42 3.92 0.58 3.17
N ARG A 43 4.05 0.20 4.45
CA ARG A 43 4.34 1.14 5.56
C ARG A 43 5.61 1.94 5.33
N ASN A 44 6.68 1.25 4.94
CA ASN A 44 7.98 1.88 4.72
C ASN A 44 7.94 2.84 3.53
N CYS A 45 7.24 2.47 2.46
CA CYS A 45 7.02 3.34 1.30
C CYS A 45 6.23 4.60 1.66
N THR A 46 5.14 4.48 2.43
CA THR A 46 4.39 5.66 2.89
C THR A 46 5.26 6.60 3.72
N LYS A 47 6.11 6.06 4.61
CA LYS A 47 7.08 6.87 5.37
C LYS A 47 8.16 7.51 4.49
N ALA A 48 8.71 6.76 3.53
CA ALA A 48 9.75 7.24 2.63
C ALA A 48 9.27 8.38 1.72
N LEU A 49 8.00 8.33 1.31
CA LEU A 49 7.33 9.36 0.51
C LEU A 49 6.75 10.50 1.37
N LEU A 50 6.95 10.47 2.70
CA LEU A 50 6.48 11.48 3.65
C LEU A 50 4.94 11.63 3.69
N TYR A 51 4.19 10.58 3.35
CA TYR A 51 2.73 10.54 3.45
C TYR A 51 2.24 10.12 4.85
N THR A 52 2.99 10.48 5.90
CA THR A 52 2.67 10.07 7.27
C THR A 52 1.34 10.62 7.77
N ASP A 53 0.93 11.79 7.27
CA ASP A 53 -0.34 12.43 7.63
C ASP A 53 -1.56 11.71 7.01
N GLU A 54 -1.34 10.93 5.94
CA GLU A 54 -2.38 10.12 5.28
C GLU A 54 -2.39 8.66 5.75
N GLU A 55 -1.49 8.25 6.65
CA GLU A 55 -1.30 6.84 7.02
C GLU A 55 -2.58 6.19 7.57
N GLU A 56 -3.40 6.93 8.33
CA GLU A 56 -4.68 6.40 8.82
C GLU A 56 -5.67 6.08 7.69
N ASN A 57 -5.80 6.98 6.72
CA ASN A 57 -6.66 6.79 5.55
C ASN A 57 -6.16 5.63 4.69
N LEU A 58 -4.85 5.52 4.50
CA LEU A 58 -4.23 4.44 3.75
C LEU A 58 -4.42 3.08 4.46
N GLU A 59 -4.31 3.03 5.78
CA GLU A 59 -4.59 1.83 6.56
C GLU A 59 -6.07 1.41 6.48
N GLU A 60 -7.00 2.36 6.43
CA GLU A 60 -8.41 2.06 6.18
C GLU A 60 -8.64 1.42 4.80
N MET A 61 -8.01 1.96 3.75
CA MET A 61 -8.04 1.38 2.41
C MET A 61 -7.49 -0.06 2.40
N VAL A 62 -6.37 -0.30 3.09
CA VAL A 62 -5.80 -1.66 3.23
C VAL A 62 -6.78 -2.59 3.94
N ARG A 63 -7.42 -2.14 5.04
CA ARG A 63 -8.41 -2.94 5.77
C ARG A 63 -9.61 -3.30 4.92
N MET A 64 -10.10 -2.39 4.09
CA MET A 64 -11.21 -2.63 3.17
C MET A 64 -10.83 -3.71 2.13
N LEU A 65 -9.66 -3.59 1.51
CA LEU A 65 -9.18 -4.52 0.48
C LEU A 65 -8.81 -5.89 1.03
N PHE A 66 -8.20 -5.96 2.22
CA PHE A 66 -7.82 -7.22 2.86
C PHE A 66 -9.03 -7.94 3.48
N GLY A 67 -9.98 -7.17 4.02
CA GLY A 67 -11.13 -7.66 4.77
C GLY A 67 -10.82 -8.00 6.24
N LYS A 68 -11.86 -8.13 7.07
CA LYS A 68 -11.70 -8.58 8.46
C LYS A 68 -11.40 -10.08 8.51
N ARG A 69 -10.42 -10.50 9.33
CA ARG A 69 -10.35 -11.90 9.79
C ARG A 69 -11.61 -12.17 10.61
N ARG A 70 -12.28 -13.28 10.33
CA ARG A 70 -13.27 -13.87 11.25
C ARG A 70 -12.55 -14.37 12.49
#